data_AF-A0A2T6BG98-F1
#
_entry.id   AF-A0A2T6BG98-F1
#
_cell.length_a   1.000
_cell.length_b   1.000
_cell.length_c   1.000
_cell.angle_alpha   90.00
_cell.angle_beta   90.00
_cell.angle_gamma   90.00
#
_symmetry.space_group_name_H-M   'P 1'
#
loop_
_entity.id
_entity.type
_entity.pdbx_description
1 polymer ?
#
loop_
_entity_poly.entity_id
_entity_poly.type
_entity_poly.pdbx_seq_one_letter_code
_entity_poly.pdbx_strand_id
1 'polypeptide(L)' 'MAACPVCKGKGKIKTMLPIPMEVPCAYCGGTGKKPKQDQEKQETFFDRLKKRFLER' A
#
# COMPACT_ATOMS: atom_id res chain seq x y z
N MET A 1 -3.10 17.40 -2.74
CA MET A 1 -3.07 16.13 -1.97
C MET A 1 -4.12 15.21 -2.55
N ALA A 2 -3.72 14.06 -3.11
CA ALA A 2 -4.67 13.10 -3.67
C ALA A 2 -5.32 12.28 -2.55
N ALA A 3 -6.61 11.99 -2.68
CA ALA A 3 -7.31 11.07 -1.79
C ALA A 3 -6.69 9.68 -1.85
N CYS A 4 -6.68 8.97 -0.73
CA CYS A 4 -6.20 7.59 -0.68
C CYS A 4 -7.03 6.71 -1.63
N PRO A 5 -6.42 5.97 -2.58
CA PRO A 5 -7.14 5.13 -3.55
C PRO A 5 -7.83 3.93 -2.88
N VAL A 6 -7.30 3.45 -1.76
CA VAL A 6 -7.81 2.27 -1.04
C VAL A 6 -9.05 2.61 -0.22
N CYS A 7 -8.97 3.61 0.66
CA CYS A 7 -10.10 4.00 1.51
C CYS A 7 -10.96 5.14 0.92
N LYS A 8 -10.64 5.64 -0.29
CA LYS A 8 -11.33 6.76 -0.97
C LYS A 8 -11.48 8.00 -0.09
N GLY A 9 -10.45 8.34 0.69
CA GLY A 9 -10.50 9.49 1.59
C GLY A 9 -11.06 9.23 3.00
N LYS A 10 -11.64 8.05 3.27
CA LYS A 10 -12.27 7.76 4.58
C LYS A 10 -11.30 7.60 5.74
N GLY A 11 -10.04 7.25 5.47
CA GLY A 11 -9.03 6.92 6.49
C GLY A 11 -9.22 5.57 7.17
N LYS A 12 -10.38 4.90 7.01
CA LYS A 12 -10.70 3.63 7.66
C LYS A 12 -11.18 2.60 6.63
N ILE A 13 -11.00 1.32 6.96
CA ILE A 13 -11.55 0.19 6.20
C ILE A 13 -12.35 -0.71 7.14
N LYS A 14 -13.44 -1.27 6.64
CA LYS A 14 -14.23 -2.29 7.35
C LYS A 14 -13.66 -3.65 7.00
N THR A 15 -13.13 -4.36 7.98
CA THR A 15 -12.79 -5.77 7.81
C THR A 15 -14.08 -6.60 7.85
N MET A 16 -14.09 -7.76 7.18
CA MET A 16 -15.24 -8.66 7.23
C MET A 16 -15.01 -9.88 8.13
N LEU A 17 -13.78 -10.17 8.55
CA LEU A 17 -13.43 -11.34 9.37
C LEU A 17 -12.32 -11.04 10.38
N PRO A 18 -12.29 -11.75 11.53
CA PRO A 18 -13.33 -12.64 12.06
C PRO A 18 -14.53 -11.89 12.67
N ILE A 19 -14.39 -10.58 12.94
CA ILE A 19 -15.44 -9.69 13.43
C ILE A 19 -15.38 -8.42 12.57
N PRO A 20 -16.51 -7.90 12.05
CA PRO A 20 -16.50 -6.67 11.30
C PRO A 20 -16.13 -5.49 12.21
N MET A 21 -14.93 -4.95 12.01
CA MET A 21 -14.43 -3.80 12.77
C MET A 21 -13.86 -2.74 11.83
N GLU A 22 -13.94 -1.48 12.27
CA GLU A 22 -13.32 -0.37 11.56
C GLU A 22 -11.87 -0.27 12.01
N VAL A 23 -10.94 -0.62 11.10
CA VAL A 23 -9.51 -0.46 11.32
C VAL A 23 -8.98 0.71 10.51
N PRO A 24 -7.93 1.41 10.99
CA PRO A 24 -7.27 2.43 10.19
C PRO A 24 -6.77 1.83 8.87
N CYS A 25 -6.92 2.58 7.79
CA CYS A 25 -6.51 2.13 6.46
C CYS A 25 -4.98 1.98 6.43
N ALA A 26 -4.50 0.74 6.29
CA ALA A 26 -3.08 0.40 6.29
C ALA A 26 -2.27 1.18 5.23
N TYR A 27 -2.88 1.48 4.08
CA TYR A 27 -2.22 2.22 3.00
C TYR A 27 -1.95 3.69 3.35
N CYS A 28 -2.88 4.35 4.04
CA CYS A 28 -2.73 5.78 4.37
C CYS A 28 -2.46 6.04 5.85
N GLY A 29 -2.34 4.99 6.68
CA GLY A 29 -2.16 5.10 8.12
C GLY A 29 -3.27 5.87 8.84
N GLY A 30 -4.51 5.84 8.33
CA GLY A 30 -5.61 6.62 8.92
C GLY A 30 -5.80 8.04 8.38
N THR A 31 -4.86 8.54 7.56
CA THR A 31 -4.87 9.96 7.13
C THR A 31 -5.90 10.27 6.04
N GLY A 32 -6.42 9.26 5.35
CA GLY A 32 -7.30 9.42 4.18
C GLY A 32 -6.60 9.98 2.93
N LYS A 33 -5.29 10.23 2.99
CA LYS A 33 -4.51 10.84 1.90
C LYS A 33 -3.46 9.86 1.40
N LYS A 34 -3.09 9.95 0.11
CA LYS A 34 -2.01 9.12 -0.44
C LYS A 34 -0.69 9.46 0.29
N PRO A 35 0.04 8.48 0.85
CA PRO A 35 1.35 8.76 1.44
C PRO A 35 2.33 9.15 0.33
N LYS A 36 3.31 9.99 0.67
CA LYS A 36 4.33 10.46 -0.29
C LYS A 36 5.30 9.36 -0.75
N GLN A 37 5.27 8.19 -0.10
CA GLN A 37 6.24 7.12 -0.27
C GLN A 37 5.96 6.16 -1.43
N ASP A 38 4.77 6.19 -2.04
CA ASP A 38 4.43 5.35 -3.21
C ASP A 38 5.18 5.70 -4.51
N GLN A 39 6.04 6.72 -4.51
CA GLN A 39 6.90 7.01 -5.67
C GLN A 39 8.27 6.34 -5.59
N GLU A 40 8.65 5.76 -4.45
CA GLU A 40 9.92 5.05 -4.36
C GLU A 40 9.67 3.56 -4.58
N LYS A 41 9.67 3.20 -5.87
CA LYS A 41 9.73 1.83 -6.38
C LYS A 41 10.80 1.06 -5.60
N GLN A 42 10.38 0.31 -4.59
CA GLN A 42 11.26 -0.63 -3.90
C GLN A 42 11.66 -1.67 -4.95
N GLU A 43 12.88 -1.56 -5.48
CA GLU A 43 13.49 -2.63 -6.25
C GLU A 43 13.49 -3.85 -5.33
N THR A 44 12.57 -4.78 -5.61
CA THR A 44 12.47 -5.97 -4.79
C THR A 44 13.77 -6.74 -4.94
N PHE A 45 14.20 -7.43 -3.88
CA PHE A 45 15.35 -8.33 -3.95
C PHE A 45 15.25 -9.30 -5.15
N PHE A 46 14.02 -9.67 -5.53
CA PHE A 46 13.69 -10.46 -6.70
C PHE A 46 13.96 -9.77 -8.05
N ASP A 47 13.67 -8.47 -8.19
CA ASP A 47 14.04 -7.68 -9.38
C ASP A 47 15.57 -7.66 -9.58
N ARG A 48 16.33 -7.53 -8.50
CA ARG A 48 17.80 -7.56 -8.53
C ARG A 48 18.34 -8.94 -8.88
N LEU A 49 17.69 -10.00 -8.39
CA LEU A 49 18.06 -11.39 -8.71
C LEU A 49 17.80 -11.73 -10.17
N LYS A 50 16.64 -11.31 -10.71
CA LYS A 50 16.23 -11.58 -12.09
C LYS A 50 17.20 -10.96 -13.11
N LYS A 51 17.66 -9.73 -12.86
CA LYS A 51 18.64 -9.06 -13.71
C LYS A 51 19.99 -9.80 -13.79
N ARG A 52 20.36 -10.53 -12.74
CA ARG A 52 21.63 -11.27 -12.68
C ARG A 52 21.58 -12.67 -13.30
N PHE A 53 20.40 -13.26 -13.43
CA PHE A 53 20.23 -14.64 -13.90
C PHE A 53 19.63 -14.77 -15.30
N LEU A 54 18.88 -13.77 -15.81
CA LEU A 54 18.21 -13.86 -17.12
C LEU A 54 19.00 -13.25 -18.28
N GLU A 55 20.06 -12.48 -18.01
CA GLU A 55 20.95 -11.89 -19.02
C GLU A 55 22.24 -12.74 -19.22
N ARG A 56 22.14 -14.07 -19.03
CA ARG A 56 23.24 -15.02 -19.23
C ARG A 56 22.81 -16.21 -20.07
#